data_AF-A0A1W0E556-F1
#
_entry.id   AF-A0A1W0E556-F1
#
_cell.length_a   1.000
_cell.length_b   1.000
_cell.length_c   1.000
_cell.angle_alpha   90.00
_cell.angle_beta   90.00
_cell.angle_gamma   90.00
#
_symmetry.space_group_name_H-M   'P 1'
#
loop_
_entity.id
_entity.type
_entity.pdbx_description
1 polymer ?
#
loop_
_entity_poly.entity_id
_entity_poly.type
_entity_poly.pdbx_seq_one_letter_code
_entity_poly.pdbx_strand_id
1 'polypeptide(L)'
;MELFNDVLSKNDFVVFYENNNKYNINDNKIAYICLDNQKLKEEFTKEFAGFTLPAVFYKGKHLENLEEPVKLQQEMEEIDIEFYTKFLNDFKNKSKYAFIIKGTIEKPYCKFTKQLLQLCKENNINEITGYNIFEDDRAREVFKIINNWQTYPMIYKDGVFLGGLDKFKENL
;
A
#
# COMPACT_ATOMS: atom_id res chain seq x y z
N MET A 1 -12.98 16.74 -13.30
CA MET A 1 -11.54 16.40 -13.36
C MET A 1 -10.84 16.51 -12.01
N GLU A 2 -10.62 17.67 -11.38
CA GLU A 2 -9.85 17.66 -10.10
C GLU A 2 -10.59 17.03 -8.91
N LEU A 3 -11.91 17.16 -8.82
CA LEU A 3 -12.68 16.74 -7.64
C LEU A 3 -12.61 15.23 -7.36
N PHE A 4 -12.89 14.38 -8.36
CA PHE A 4 -12.91 12.93 -8.16
C PHE A 4 -11.52 12.34 -8.00
N ASN A 5 -10.54 12.84 -8.77
CA ASN A 5 -9.15 12.41 -8.63
C ASN A 5 -8.58 12.73 -7.25
N ASP A 6 -8.92 13.88 -6.67
CA ASP A 6 -8.50 14.23 -5.31
C ASP A 6 -9.05 13.22 -4.29
N VAL A 7 -10.36 12.90 -4.35
CA VAL A 7 -10.97 11.94 -3.42
C VAL A 7 -10.42 10.52 -3.63
N LEU A 8 -10.25 10.08 -4.88
CA LEU A 8 -9.69 8.77 -5.22
C LEU A 8 -8.24 8.61 -4.75
N SER A 9 -7.46 9.69 -4.76
CA SER A 9 -6.05 9.65 -4.31
C SER A 9 -5.88 9.63 -2.79
N LYS A 10 -6.87 10.13 -2.04
CA LYS A 10 -6.80 10.30 -0.58
C LYS A 10 -7.45 9.15 0.21
N ASN A 11 -8.19 8.28 -0.45
CA ASN A 11 -8.94 7.21 0.19
C ASN A 11 -8.60 5.85 -0.41
N ASP A 12 -8.51 4.81 0.43
CA ASP A 12 -8.33 3.45 -0.06
C ASP A 12 -9.60 2.97 -0.76
N PHE A 13 -10.79 3.35 -0.32
CA PHE A 13 -12.04 3.08 -1.02
C PHE A 13 -12.82 4.36 -1.35
N VAL A 14 -13.46 4.39 -2.50
CA VAL A 14 -14.44 5.43 -2.87
C VAL A 14 -15.68 4.78 -3.46
N VAL A 15 -16.85 5.10 -2.91
CA VAL A 15 -18.13 4.56 -3.36
C VAL A 15 -19.01 5.69 -3.87
N PHE A 16 -19.37 5.65 -5.15
CA PHE A 16 -20.34 6.54 -5.77
C PHE A 16 -21.72 5.88 -5.81
N TYR A 17 -22.78 6.58 -5.42
CA TYR A 17 -24.14 6.00 -5.31
C TYR A 17 -25.26 7.05 -5.46
N GLU A 18 -26.52 6.59 -5.61
CA GLU A 18 -27.77 7.41 -5.57
C GLU A 18 -28.65 6.98 -4.37
N ASN A 19 -29.35 7.90 -3.68
CA ASN A 19 -29.87 7.71 -2.30
C ASN A 19 -30.93 6.59 -2.09
N ASN A 20 -30.90 5.87 -0.94
CA ASN A 20 -31.56 6.25 0.32
C ASN A 20 -30.84 5.81 1.63
N ASN A 21 -29.53 5.54 1.61
CA ASN A 21 -28.79 5.16 2.84
C ASN A 21 -27.79 6.25 3.24
N LYS A 22 -28.10 6.94 4.34
CA LYS A 22 -27.15 7.79 5.06
C LYS A 22 -26.11 6.90 5.73
N TYR A 23 -25.00 6.63 5.05
CA TYR A 23 -23.82 6.08 5.70
C TYR A 23 -23.08 7.22 6.41
N ASN A 24 -23.49 7.47 7.66
CA ASN A 24 -22.58 8.05 8.64
C ASN A 24 -21.66 6.93 9.10
N ILE A 25 -20.35 7.14 9.10
CA ILE A 25 -19.44 6.83 10.22
C ILE A 25 -17.97 7.09 9.80
N ASN A 26 -17.25 7.66 10.76
CA ASN A 26 -15.80 7.78 10.86
C ASN A 26 -15.08 6.44 10.63
N ASP A 27 -14.41 6.28 9.50
CA ASP A 27 -13.17 5.49 9.46
C ASP A 27 -12.29 5.97 8.30
N ASN A 28 -11.01 6.21 8.57
CA ASN A 28 -10.14 7.14 7.83
C ASN A 28 -9.72 6.70 6.40
N LYS A 29 -10.43 5.77 5.76
CA LYS A 29 -10.00 5.13 4.51
C LYS A 29 -11.10 4.87 3.45
N ILE A 30 -12.36 5.19 3.73
CA ILE A 30 -13.48 5.01 2.79
C ILE A 30 -14.22 6.33 2.60
N ALA A 31 -14.35 6.78 1.34
CA ALA A 31 -15.19 7.92 0.97
C ALA A 31 -16.48 7.46 0.30
N TYR A 32 -17.61 8.05 0.68
CA TYR A 32 -18.91 7.84 0.06
C TYR A 32 -19.36 9.13 -0.62
N ILE A 33 -19.66 9.07 -1.92
CA ILE A 33 -20.08 10.23 -2.72
C ILE A 33 -21.48 9.97 -3.27
N CYS A 34 -22.45 10.73 -2.76
CA CYS A 34 -23.83 10.69 -3.22
C CYS A 34 -23.99 11.56 -4.49
N LEU A 35 -24.50 10.98 -5.57
CA LEU A 35 -24.71 11.61 -6.87
C LEU A 35 -26.14 12.15 -7.07
N ASP A 36 -26.83 12.50 -5.98
CA ASP A 36 -28.16 13.11 -6.04
C ASP A 36 -28.16 14.52 -6.62
N ASN A 37 -27.01 15.20 -6.57
CA ASN A 37 -26.86 16.51 -7.19
C ASN A 37 -26.69 16.34 -8.71
N GLN A 38 -27.60 16.93 -9.50
CA GLN A 38 -27.60 16.80 -10.96
C GLN A 38 -26.25 17.19 -11.60
N LYS A 39 -25.63 18.28 -11.16
CA LYS A 39 -24.33 18.72 -11.68
C LYS A 39 -23.24 17.69 -11.37
N LEU A 40 -23.22 17.17 -10.14
CA LEU A 40 -22.25 16.15 -9.72
C LEU A 40 -22.44 14.84 -10.48
N LYS A 41 -23.70 14.44 -10.73
CA LYS A 41 -24.04 13.28 -11.54
C LYS A 41 -23.57 13.44 -12.98
N GLU A 42 -23.82 14.61 -13.59
CA GLU A 42 -23.33 14.92 -14.94
C GLU A 42 -21.80 14.91 -15.03
N GLU A 43 -21.10 15.43 -14.01
CA GLU A 43 -19.64 15.37 -13.93
C GLU A 43 -19.14 13.92 -13.80
N PHE A 44 -19.79 13.12 -12.94
CA PHE A 44 -19.46 11.71 -12.78
C PHE A 44 -19.67 10.94 -14.09
N THR A 45 -20.81 11.11 -14.75
CA THR A 45 -21.10 10.43 -16.03
C THR A 45 -20.13 10.81 -17.14
N LYS A 46 -19.61 12.05 -17.14
CA LYS A 46 -18.59 12.48 -18.11
C LYS A 46 -17.23 11.83 -17.85
N GLU A 47 -16.82 11.74 -16.58
CA GLU A 47 -15.50 11.23 -16.18
C GLU A 47 -15.46 9.70 -16.16
N PHE A 48 -16.56 9.08 -15.74
CA PHE A 48 -16.75 7.64 -15.60
C PHE A 48 -17.92 7.19 -16.48
N ALA A 49 -17.81 7.44 -17.79
CA ALA A 49 -18.82 7.00 -18.74
C ALA A 49 -18.90 5.47 -18.79
N GLY A 50 -20.11 4.92 -18.65
CA GLY A 50 -20.36 3.47 -18.73
C GLY A 50 -20.34 2.71 -17.40
N PHE A 51 -20.03 3.37 -16.29
CA PHE A 51 -20.08 2.74 -14.97
C PHE A 51 -21.51 2.67 -14.44
N THR A 52 -21.87 1.54 -13.83
CA THR A 52 -23.14 1.35 -13.11
C THR A 52 -22.99 1.76 -11.65
N LEU A 53 -24.08 2.22 -11.04
CA LEU A 53 -24.10 2.58 -9.62
C LEU A 53 -24.66 1.42 -8.77
N PRO A 54 -24.09 1.16 -7.57
CA PRO A 54 -22.96 1.87 -6.98
C PRO A 54 -21.63 1.53 -7.67
N ALA A 55 -20.84 2.56 -7.98
CA ALA A 55 -19.49 2.39 -8.53
C ALA A 55 -18.49 2.45 -7.39
N VAL A 56 -17.70 1.40 -7.23
CA VAL A 56 -16.75 1.28 -6.12
C VAL A 56 -15.34 1.32 -6.69
N PHE A 57 -14.47 2.08 -6.05
CA PHE A 57 -13.07 2.19 -6.39
C PHE A 57 -12.23 1.76 -5.20
N TYR A 58 -11.17 1.00 -5.43
CA TYR A 58 -10.13 0.64 -4.47
C TYR A 58 -8.78 1.17 -4.94
N LYS A 59 -8.12 1.98 -4.11
CA LYS A 59 -6.85 2.69 -4.41
C LYS A 59 -6.86 3.37 -5.78
N GLY A 60 -8.00 4.00 -6.12
CA GLY A 60 -8.23 4.71 -7.37
C GLY A 60 -8.59 3.85 -8.59
N LYS A 61 -8.66 2.53 -8.46
CA LYS A 61 -9.07 1.59 -9.53
C LYS A 61 -10.52 1.16 -9.31
N HIS A 62 -11.34 1.11 -10.35
CA HIS A 62 -12.71 0.63 -10.23
C HIS A 62 -12.75 -0.89 -9.95
N LEU A 63 -13.71 -1.33 -9.15
CA LEU A 63 -13.98 -2.73 -8.85
C LEU A 63 -15.18 -3.21 -9.66
N GLU A 64 -15.00 -4.20 -10.52
CA GLU A 64 -16.07 -4.71 -11.39
C GLU A 64 -16.90 -5.82 -10.75
N ASN A 65 -16.30 -6.63 -9.88
CA ASN A 65 -16.88 -7.91 -9.44
C ASN A 65 -17.59 -7.83 -8.08
N LEU A 66 -18.36 -6.77 -7.82
CA LEU A 66 -18.94 -6.48 -6.51
C LEU A 66 -19.87 -7.57 -5.96
N GLU A 67 -20.56 -8.31 -6.84
CA GLU A 67 -21.48 -9.38 -6.48
C GLU A 67 -20.79 -10.75 -6.33
N GLU A 68 -19.51 -10.86 -6.68
CA GLU A 68 -18.76 -12.11 -6.69
C GLU A 68 -17.57 -12.02 -5.70
N PRO A 69 -17.75 -12.38 -4.42
CA PRO A 69 -16.77 -12.12 -3.36
C PRO A 69 -15.36 -12.65 -3.65
N VAL A 70 -15.27 -13.83 -4.29
CA VAL A 70 -13.97 -14.44 -4.63
C VAL A 70 -13.24 -13.63 -5.69
N LYS A 71 -13.93 -13.21 -6.75
CA LYS A 71 -13.34 -12.38 -7.81
C LYS A 71 -12.97 -11.00 -7.30
N LEU A 72 -13.83 -10.40 -6.46
CA LEU A 72 -13.55 -9.11 -5.82
C LEU A 72 -12.27 -9.16 -4.98
N GLN A 73 -12.07 -10.23 -4.21
CA GLN A 73 -10.85 -10.42 -3.43
C GLN A 73 -9.61 -10.53 -4.31
N GLN A 74 -9.69 -11.27 -5.41
CA GLN A 74 -8.59 -11.41 -6.38
C GLN A 74 -8.25 -10.06 -7.03
N GLU A 75 -9.27 -9.32 -7.48
CA GLU A 75 -9.12 -7.99 -8.08
C GLU A 75 -8.47 -7.00 -7.10
N MET A 76 -8.90 -6.99 -5.84
CA MET A 76 -8.28 -6.17 -4.80
C MET A 76 -6.83 -6.57 -4.50
N GLU A 77 -6.52 -7.86 -4.51
CA GLU A 77 -5.16 -8.36 -4.30
C GLU A 77 -4.23 -7.93 -5.45
N GLU A 78 -4.71 -7.99 -6.70
CA GLU A 78 -3.98 -7.49 -7.86
C GLU A 78 -3.69 -5.99 -7.75
N ILE A 79 -4.69 -5.19 -7.33
CA ILE A 79 -4.54 -3.75 -7.10
C ILE A 79 -3.53 -3.47 -5.97
N ASP A 80 -3.60 -4.23 -4.87
CA ASP A 80 -2.66 -4.12 -3.76
C ASP A 80 -1.22 -4.41 -4.24
N ILE A 81 -1.02 -5.48 -5.00
CA ILE A 81 0.28 -5.84 -5.56
C ILE A 81 0.82 -4.72 -6.46
N GLU A 82 0.00 -4.15 -7.36
CA GLU A 82 0.39 -3.02 -8.21
C GLU A 82 0.83 -1.80 -7.37
N PHE A 83 0.00 -1.41 -6.40
CA PHE A 83 0.24 -0.25 -5.54
C PHE A 83 1.52 -0.39 -4.72
N TYR A 84 1.70 -1.52 -4.03
CA TYR A 84 2.84 -1.76 -3.15
C TYR A 84 4.13 -2.04 -3.92
N THR A 85 4.05 -2.59 -5.13
CA THR A 85 5.21 -2.72 -6.03
C THR A 85 5.76 -1.35 -6.40
N LYS A 86 4.87 -0.41 -6.76
CA LYS A 86 5.27 0.98 -7.04
C LYS A 86 5.92 1.62 -5.81
N PHE A 87 5.29 1.50 -4.65
CA PHE A 87 5.85 1.99 -3.39
C PHE A 87 7.25 1.42 -3.09
N LEU A 88 7.43 0.10 -3.20
CA LEU A 88 8.71 -0.55 -2.94
C LEU A 88 9.79 -0.09 -3.91
N ASN A 89 9.45 0.10 -5.19
CA ASN A 89 10.40 0.60 -6.19
C ASN A 89 10.91 2.00 -5.84
N ASP A 90 10.06 2.87 -5.32
CA ASP A 90 10.47 4.19 -4.87
C ASP A 90 11.28 4.10 -3.56
N PHE A 91 10.83 3.28 -2.61
CA PHE A 91 11.45 3.15 -1.29
C PHE A 91 12.86 2.54 -1.34
N LYS A 92 13.04 1.43 -2.07
CA LYS A 92 14.30 0.66 -2.09
C LYS A 92 15.49 1.43 -2.68
N ASN A 93 15.22 2.52 -3.39
CA ASN A 93 16.22 3.37 -4.02
C ASN A 93 16.56 4.63 -3.20
N LYS A 94 15.94 4.85 -2.03
CA LYS A 94 16.19 6.04 -1.19
C LYS A 94 17.57 6.05 -0.53
N SER A 95 18.21 4.89 -0.42
CA SER A 95 19.53 4.73 0.19
C SER A 95 20.17 3.46 -0.35
N LYS A 96 21.50 3.38 -0.30
CA LYS A 96 22.26 2.15 -0.62
C LYS A 96 21.70 0.91 0.05
N TYR A 97 21.33 0.99 1.33
CA TYR A 97 20.63 -0.07 2.04
C TYR A 97 19.25 0.38 2.49
N ALA A 98 18.22 -0.37 2.09
CA ALA A 98 16.84 -0.11 2.49
C ALA A 98 16.28 -1.34 3.20
N PHE A 99 15.65 -1.14 4.36
CA PHE A 99 15.18 -2.22 5.22
C PHE A 99 13.68 -2.13 5.46
N ILE A 100 12.95 -3.22 5.26
CA ILE A 100 11.60 -3.40 5.80
C ILE A 100 11.73 -4.11 7.14
N ILE A 101 11.38 -3.42 8.23
CA ILE A 101 11.70 -3.83 9.59
C ILE A 101 10.50 -3.71 10.52
N LYS A 102 10.60 -4.36 11.69
CA LYS A 102 9.64 -4.22 12.78
C LYS A 102 10.14 -3.13 13.74
N GLY A 103 9.41 -2.02 13.83
CA GLY A 103 9.84 -0.79 14.52
C GLY A 103 10.59 0.16 13.57
N THR A 104 11.32 1.13 14.12
CA THR A 104 12.14 2.07 13.34
C THR A 104 13.62 1.82 13.57
N ILE A 105 14.49 2.54 12.84
CA ILE A 105 15.94 2.50 13.05
C ILE A 105 16.29 2.98 14.47
N GLU A 106 15.62 4.01 14.96
CA GLU A 106 15.82 4.61 16.29
C GLU A 106 15.19 3.75 17.39
N LYS A 107 14.08 3.08 17.08
CA LYS A 107 13.30 2.24 18.02
C LYS A 107 13.07 0.85 17.43
N PRO A 108 14.12 0.01 17.32
CA PRO A 108 13.99 -1.33 16.76
C PRO A 108 13.20 -2.25 17.69
N TYR A 109 12.16 -2.90 17.17
CA TYR A 109 11.25 -3.70 17.99
C TYR A 109 11.70 -5.17 18.10
N CYS A 110 12.18 -5.77 17.01
CA CYS A 110 12.54 -7.18 16.95
C CYS A 110 14.04 -7.43 17.18
N LYS A 111 14.41 -8.56 17.80
CA LYS A 111 15.82 -8.97 17.97
C LYS A 111 16.61 -9.02 16.65
N PHE A 112 15.97 -9.42 15.56
CA PHE A 112 16.60 -9.47 14.24
C PHE A 112 16.85 -8.08 13.66
N THR A 113 15.93 -7.13 13.88
CA THR A 113 16.14 -5.72 13.52
C THR A 113 17.27 -5.12 14.35
N LYS A 114 17.33 -5.39 15.66
CA LYS A 114 18.43 -4.94 16.52
C LYS A 114 19.79 -5.46 16.03
N GLN A 115 19.87 -6.74 15.68
CA GLN A 115 21.09 -7.35 15.13
C GLN A 115 21.48 -6.75 13.78
N LEU A 116 20.51 -6.52 12.88
CA LEU A 116 20.76 -5.86 11.59
C LEU A 116 21.42 -4.49 11.76
N LEU A 117 20.87 -3.65 12.62
CA LEU A 117 21.39 -2.30 12.86
C LEU A 117 22.76 -2.32 13.56
N GLN A 118 22.97 -3.27 14.48
CA GLN A 118 24.27 -3.47 15.11
C GLN A 118 25.35 -3.83 14.08
N LEU A 119 25.04 -4.76 13.16
CA LEU A 119 25.96 -5.11 12.07
C LEU A 119 26.27 -3.92 11.16
N CYS A 120 25.27 -3.10 10.85
CA CYS A 120 25.48 -1.88 10.06
C CYS A 120 26.48 -0.95 10.77
N LYS A 121 26.31 -0.74 12.09
CA LYS A 121 27.20 0.08 12.90
C LYS A 121 28.63 -0.47 12.94
N GLU A 122 28.79 -1.78 13.16
CA GLU A 122 30.10 -2.44 13.22
C GLU A 122 30.87 -2.37 11.90
N ASN A 123 30.15 -2.35 10.77
CA ASN A 123 30.73 -2.29 9.42
C ASN A 123 30.73 -0.87 8.82
N ASN A 124 30.48 0.17 9.62
CA ASN A 124 30.43 1.57 9.18
C ASN A 124 29.43 1.83 8.03
N ILE A 125 28.32 1.07 7.98
CA ILE A 125 27.24 1.25 7.02
C ILE A 125 26.28 2.31 7.56
N ASN A 126 26.39 3.53 7.03
CA ASN A 126 25.61 4.68 7.50
C ASN A 126 24.48 5.08 6.55
N GLU A 127 24.56 4.68 5.28
CA GLU A 127 23.57 5.03 4.25
C GLU A 127 22.41 4.02 4.27
N ILE A 128 21.55 4.16 5.28
CA ILE A 128 20.42 3.25 5.54
C ILE A 128 19.09 3.99 5.59
N THR A 129 18.02 3.33 5.14
CA THR A 129 16.63 3.75 5.35
C THR A 129 15.79 2.59 5.85
N GLY A 130 14.76 2.88 6.65
CA GLY A 130 13.91 1.88 7.28
C GLY A 130 12.42 2.18 7.09
N TYR A 131 11.66 1.17 6.70
CA TYR A 131 10.19 1.20 6.68
C TYR A 131 9.66 0.33 7.81
N ASN A 132 8.84 0.93 8.67
CA ASN A 132 8.23 0.25 9.81
C ASN A 132 6.98 -0.53 9.38
N ILE A 133 7.11 -1.85 9.26
CA ILE A 133 6.04 -2.71 8.74
C ILE A 133 4.83 -2.85 9.66
N PHE A 134 4.86 -2.26 10.86
CA PHE A 134 3.69 -2.21 11.75
C PHE A 134 2.71 -1.10 11.41
N GLU A 135 3.11 -0.15 10.57
CA GLU A 135 2.25 0.97 10.18
C GLU A 135 1.24 0.58 9.08
N ASP A 136 1.47 -0.55 8.39
CA ASP A 136 0.63 -0.99 7.28
C ASP A 136 0.56 -2.52 7.21
N ASP A 137 -0.55 -3.07 7.71
CA ASP A 137 -0.81 -4.51 7.70
C ASP A 137 -1.03 -5.06 6.28
N ARG A 138 -1.48 -4.23 5.32
CA ARG A 138 -1.63 -4.65 3.92
C ARG A 138 -0.26 -4.78 3.26
N ALA A 139 0.59 -3.75 3.40
CA ALA A 139 1.98 -3.80 2.95
C ALA A 139 2.70 -5.02 3.53
N ARG A 140 2.46 -5.34 4.81
CA ARG A 140 3.06 -6.47 5.50
C ARG A 140 2.83 -7.82 4.83
N GLU A 141 1.64 -8.07 4.30
CA GLU A 141 1.32 -9.31 3.61
C GLU A 141 1.76 -9.24 2.14
N VAL A 142 1.50 -8.13 1.46
CA VAL A 142 1.81 -7.96 0.04
C VAL A 142 3.32 -7.98 -0.23
N PHE A 143 4.16 -7.41 0.64
CA PHE A 143 5.61 -7.46 0.48
C PHE A 143 6.18 -8.89 0.55
N LYS A 144 5.50 -9.81 1.25
CA LYS A 144 5.92 -11.24 1.23
C LYS A 144 5.69 -11.86 -0.13
N ILE A 145 4.58 -11.49 -0.77
CA ILE A 145 4.21 -11.94 -2.11
C ILE A 145 5.20 -11.36 -3.14
N ILE A 146 5.39 -10.04 -3.14
CA ILE A 146 6.28 -9.34 -4.09
C ILE A 146 7.71 -9.89 -4.04
N ASN A 147 8.28 -10.07 -2.85
CA ASN A 147 9.66 -10.55 -2.71
C ASN A 147 9.80 -12.07 -2.69
N ASN A 148 8.69 -12.81 -2.74
CA ASN A 148 8.65 -14.25 -2.48
C ASN A 148 9.42 -14.62 -1.19
N TRP A 149 9.17 -13.88 -0.10
CA TRP A 149 9.93 -13.99 1.15
C TRP A 149 9.04 -13.84 2.39
N GLN A 150 9.08 -14.80 3.31
CA GLN A 150 8.05 -14.92 4.37
C GLN A 150 8.38 -14.21 5.69
N THR A 151 9.59 -13.65 5.84
CA THR A 151 10.08 -13.15 7.14
C THR A 151 10.63 -11.73 7.08
N TYR A 152 10.66 -11.07 8.24
CA TYR A 152 11.27 -9.74 8.42
C TYR A 152 12.49 -9.86 9.36
N PRO A 153 13.56 -9.08 9.14
CA PRO A 153 13.68 -7.97 8.19
C PRO A 153 13.82 -8.42 6.72
N MET A 154 13.33 -7.62 5.78
CA MET A 154 13.64 -7.73 4.35
C MET A 154 14.63 -6.63 3.98
N ILE A 155 15.68 -6.99 3.26
CA ILE A 155 16.81 -6.12 3.01
C ILE A 155 16.99 -5.93 1.50
N TYR A 156 17.17 -4.68 1.11
CA TYR A 156 17.56 -4.28 -0.24
C TYR A 156 18.93 -3.63 -0.20
N LYS A 157 19.74 -3.89 -1.22
CA LYS A 157 21.03 -3.26 -1.47
C LYS A 157 21.04 -2.75 -2.90
N ASP A 158 21.32 -1.47 -3.09
CA ASP A 158 21.33 -0.82 -4.41
C ASP A 158 20.03 -1.07 -5.20
N GLY A 159 18.89 -1.00 -4.50
CA GLY A 159 17.56 -1.25 -5.07
C GLY A 159 17.24 -2.72 -5.42
N VAL A 160 18.15 -3.66 -5.15
CA VAL A 160 17.95 -5.09 -5.40
C VAL A 160 17.64 -5.82 -4.10
N PHE A 161 16.65 -6.71 -4.12
CA PHE A 161 16.31 -7.53 -2.94
C PHE A 161 17.45 -8.50 -2.62
N LEU A 162 17.95 -8.43 -1.39
CA LEU A 162 19.06 -9.26 -0.89
C LEU A 162 18.57 -10.48 -0.11
N GLY A 163 17.44 -10.35 0.62
CA GLY A 163 16.92 -11.38 1.52
C GLY A 163 16.77 -10.90 2.95
N GLY A 164 16.86 -11.84 3.90
CA GLY A 164 16.79 -11.57 5.33
C GLY A 164 18.16 -11.29 5.99
N LEU A 165 18.15 -11.22 7.33
CA LEU A 165 19.35 -10.95 8.12
C LEU A 165 20.52 -11.91 7.83
N ASP A 166 20.24 -13.19 7.60
CA ASP A 166 21.29 -14.17 7.35
C ASP A 166 21.99 -13.92 6.01
N LYS A 167 21.22 -13.56 4.97
CA LYS A 167 21.78 -13.15 3.66
C LYS A 167 22.57 -11.86 3.75
N PHE A 168 22.14 -10.94 4.59
CA PHE A 168 22.92 -9.73 4.84
C PHE A 168 24.28 -10.04 5.47
N LYS A 169 24.35 -10.90 6.49
CA LYS A 169 25.61 -11.33 7.11
C LYS A 169 26.58 -11.97 6.12
N GLU A 170 26.08 -12.76 5.17
CA GLU A 170 26.89 -13.39 4.10
C GLU A 170 27.49 -12.37 3.11
N ASN A 171 26.93 -11.16 3.03
CA ASN A 171 27.26 -10.13 2.03
C ASN A 171 27.94 -8.88 2.63
N LEU A 172 28.34 -8.94 3.91
CA LEU A 172 29.09 -7.90 4.61
C LEU A 172 30.59 -7.97 4.30
#